data_AF-A0AB35UZE7-F1
#
_entry.id   AF-A0AB35UZE7-F1
#
_cell.length_a   1.000
_cell.length_b   1.000
_cell.length_c   1.000
_cell.angle_alpha   90.00
_cell.angle_beta   90.00
_cell.angle_gamma   90.00
#
_symmetry.space_group_name_H-M   'P 1'
#
loop_
_entity.id
_entity.type
_entity.pdbx_description
1 polymer ?
#
loop_
_entity_poly.entity_id
_entity_poly.type
_entity_poly.pdbx_seq_one_letter_code
_entity_poly.pdbx_strand_id
1 'polypeptide(L)'
;MNYQSIIQHLQSCGYSVSTAELLTLDTIEVDVTIGEYTVELIHTKVKELTSMPAFYLKDPQQFPRLAHTLSFNDYNLASICVNVTDSVSVNYEVPTLAFEDSLKKHIELLTKCLTDPVENKKELLREFLASWYSLNNTKFNDVLCLVDSPEFCKLKVYAPEGKYGLKSSVLVHPENYDLATKEPFFKIQVAQRKKSPDLGCILPLPDLSSIPWNVSDLPIWFLEHIELLDSDTKHHFLTTFAQIRKNIFWIIFNIDTPSGKSWFGLKFQHKKNKVNKTLPLRL
;
A
#
# COMPACT_ATOMS: atom_id res chain seq x y z
N MET A 1 17.21 29.78 -2.58
CA MET A 1 17.95 29.17 -1.45
C MET A 1 19.41 28.92 -1.84
N ASN A 2 20.36 29.09 -0.91
CA ASN A 2 21.77 28.81 -1.17
C ASN A 2 22.11 27.33 -0.89
N TYR A 3 22.02 26.47 -1.90
CA TYR A 3 22.34 25.05 -1.74
C TYR A 3 23.83 24.78 -1.54
N GLN A 4 24.72 25.66 -2.00
CA GLN A 4 26.16 25.48 -1.81
C GLN A 4 26.53 25.54 -0.31
N SER A 5 25.94 26.48 0.44
CA SER A 5 26.14 26.53 1.90
C SER A 5 25.51 25.34 2.62
N ILE A 6 24.38 24.83 2.14
CA ILE A 6 23.73 23.63 2.72
C ILE A 6 24.62 22.39 2.51
N ILE A 7 25.13 22.19 1.29
CA ILE A 7 26.02 21.06 0.97
C ILE A 7 27.29 21.13 1.81
N GLN A 8 27.94 22.29 1.88
CA GLN A 8 29.16 22.49 2.68
C GLN A 8 28.90 22.22 4.17
N HIS A 9 27.75 22.66 4.70
CA HIS A 9 27.36 22.39 6.08
C HIS A 9 27.20 20.89 6.34
N LEU A 10 26.43 20.18 5.51
CA LEU A 10 26.23 18.73 5.66
C LEU A 10 27.55 17.95 5.54
N GLN A 11 28.41 18.32 4.60
CA GLN A 11 29.76 17.73 4.48
C GLN A 11 30.61 17.99 5.73
N SER A 12 30.52 19.18 6.33
CA SER A 12 31.22 19.51 7.59
C SER A 12 30.69 18.71 8.78
N CYS A 13 29.41 18.31 8.76
CA CYS A 13 28.81 17.38 9.72
C CYS A 13 29.19 15.91 9.46
N GLY A 14 29.95 15.61 8.40
CA GLY A 14 30.44 14.27 8.07
C GLY A 14 29.55 13.46 7.13
N TYR A 15 28.51 14.05 6.54
CA TYR A 15 27.68 13.37 5.54
C TYR A 15 28.39 13.31 4.17
N SER A 16 28.28 12.17 3.48
CA SER A 16 28.69 12.06 2.08
C SER A 16 27.61 12.70 1.21
N VAL A 17 27.85 13.94 0.75
CA VAL A 17 26.87 14.69 -0.05
C VAL A 17 27.44 15.04 -1.41
N SER A 18 26.68 14.75 -2.46
CA SER A 18 26.98 15.09 -3.84
C SER A 18 25.81 15.86 -4.48
N THR A 19 26.07 16.45 -5.66
CA THR A 19 25.02 17.04 -6.50
C THR A 19 24.73 16.12 -7.66
N ALA A 20 23.46 15.91 -7.96
CA ALA A 20 23.02 15.10 -9.08
C ALA A 20 21.87 15.80 -9.84
N GLU A 21 21.41 15.15 -10.89
CA GLU A 21 20.19 15.52 -11.61
C GLU A 21 19.24 14.33 -11.62
N LEU A 22 17.99 14.56 -11.21
CA LEU A 22 16.92 13.60 -11.37
C LEU A 22 16.02 14.06 -12.52
N LEU A 23 16.14 13.37 -13.66
CA LEU A 23 15.55 13.78 -14.94
C LEU A 23 16.02 15.16 -15.40
N THR A 24 15.34 16.23 -14.96
CA THR A 24 15.66 17.63 -15.27
C THR A 24 15.69 18.50 -14.01
N LEU A 25 15.65 17.88 -12.84
CA LEU A 25 15.60 18.55 -11.55
C LEU A 25 16.97 18.46 -10.89
N ASP A 26 17.51 19.61 -10.51
CA ASP A 26 18.73 19.65 -9.69
C ASP A 26 18.45 19.03 -8.33
N THR A 27 19.31 18.10 -7.90
CA THR A 27 19.19 17.42 -6.62
C THR A 27 20.47 17.51 -5.80
N ILE A 28 20.34 17.20 -4.52
CA ILE A 28 21.45 16.74 -3.69
C ILE A 28 21.21 15.26 -3.36
N GLU A 29 22.27 14.49 -3.36
CA GLU A 29 22.27 13.07 -2.96
C GLU A 29 23.13 12.90 -1.72
N VAL A 30 22.69 12.02 -0.83
CA VAL A 30 23.39 11.67 0.41
C VAL A 30 23.51 10.16 0.50
N ASP A 31 24.76 9.69 0.61
CA ASP A 31 25.07 8.28 0.78
C ASP A 31 25.22 7.96 2.26
N VAL A 32 24.58 6.89 2.73
CA VAL A 32 24.70 6.41 4.10
C VAL A 32 24.73 4.89 4.14
N THR A 33 25.62 4.33 4.95
CA THR A 33 25.64 2.89 5.23
C THR A 33 24.82 2.60 6.48
N ILE A 34 23.83 1.73 6.36
CA ILE A 34 22.94 1.31 7.46
C ILE A 34 22.96 -0.21 7.53
N GLY A 35 23.61 -0.78 8.55
CA GLY A 35 23.82 -2.22 8.63
C GLY A 35 24.60 -2.73 7.43
N GLU A 36 24.02 -3.67 6.68
CA GLU A 36 24.58 -4.21 5.42
C GLU A 36 24.17 -3.42 4.17
N TYR A 37 23.28 -2.44 4.32
CA TYR A 37 22.69 -1.71 3.21
C TYR A 37 23.45 -0.42 2.91
N THR A 38 23.63 -0.14 1.61
CA THR A 38 24.01 1.19 1.13
C THR A 38 22.74 1.91 0.72
N VAL A 39 22.46 3.03 1.37
CA VAL A 39 21.24 3.81 1.21
C VAL A 39 21.58 5.15 0.56
N GLU A 40 20.88 5.46 -0.52
CA GLU A 40 20.97 6.74 -1.21
C GLU A 40 19.70 7.55 -0.93
N LEU A 41 19.88 8.75 -0.37
CA LEU A 41 18.82 9.70 -0.10
C LEU A 41 18.91 10.90 -1.05
N ILE A 42 17.81 11.24 -1.70
CA ILE A 42 17.77 12.33 -2.69
C ILE A 42 16.83 13.45 -2.25
N HIS A 43 17.26 14.69 -2.42
CA HIS A 43 16.42 15.87 -2.22
C HIS A 43 16.43 16.76 -3.46
N THR A 44 15.24 17.10 -3.96
CA THR A 44 15.06 18.04 -5.08
C THR A 44 15.22 19.47 -4.60
N LYS A 45 16.07 20.25 -5.28
CA LYS A 45 16.33 21.63 -4.89
C LYS A 45 15.08 22.49 -5.04
N VAL A 46 14.77 23.29 -4.02
CA VAL A 46 13.64 24.22 -3.98
C VAL A 46 14.10 25.66 -3.81
N LYS A 47 13.30 26.61 -4.29
CA LYS A 47 13.64 28.03 -4.17
C LYS A 47 13.53 28.54 -2.74
N GLU A 48 12.57 28.00 -1.99
CA GLU A 48 12.17 28.38 -0.63
C GLU A 48 11.67 27.16 0.15
N LEU A 49 11.86 27.15 1.47
CA LEU A 49 11.32 26.11 2.35
C LEU A 49 9.88 26.46 2.75
N THR A 50 8.93 25.63 2.33
CA THR A 50 7.53 25.70 2.78
C THR A 50 7.18 24.62 3.80
N SER A 51 8.11 23.70 4.03
CA SER A 51 8.02 22.57 4.94
C SER A 51 9.42 22.12 5.32
N MET A 52 9.52 21.14 6.23
CA MET A 52 10.79 20.46 6.49
C MET A 52 11.34 19.86 5.17
N PRO A 53 12.65 19.94 4.91
CA PRO A 53 13.25 19.37 3.71
C PRO A 53 12.96 17.88 3.60
N ALA A 54 12.37 17.42 2.50
CA ALA A 54 12.09 16.00 2.29
C ALA A 54 13.26 15.31 1.59
N PHE A 55 13.70 14.17 2.12
CA PHE A 55 14.63 13.26 1.44
C PHE A 55 13.87 12.00 1.03
N TYR A 56 14.08 11.57 -0.20
CA TYR A 56 13.45 10.39 -0.77
C TYR A 56 14.47 9.26 -0.82
N LEU A 57 14.02 8.04 -0.57
CA LEU A 57 14.81 6.83 -0.76
C LEU A 57 14.91 6.52 -2.26
N LYS A 58 16.14 6.37 -2.77
CA LYS A 58 16.39 5.99 -4.16
C LYS A 58 16.41 4.47 -4.30
N ASP A 59 15.91 3.98 -5.44
CA ASP A 59 15.83 2.56 -5.80
C ASP A 59 15.25 1.68 -4.68
N PRO A 60 14.05 2.01 -4.15
CA PRO A 60 13.54 1.41 -2.92
C PRO A 60 13.36 -0.11 -2.98
N GLN A 61 13.29 -0.71 -4.18
CA GLN A 61 13.11 -2.15 -4.37
C GLN A 61 14.37 -2.97 -4.03
N GLN A 62 15.53 -2.34 -3.85
CA GLN A 62 16.73 -3.02 -3.36
C GLN A 62 16.65 -3.37 -1.86
N PHE A 63 15.67 -2.81 -1.15
CA PHE A 63 15.45 -3.03 0.27
C PHE A 63 14.20 -3.90 0.50
N PRO A 64 14.12 -4.61 1.65
CA PRO A 64 12.83 -5.12 2.10
C PRO A 64 11.81 -3.98 2.19
N ARG A 65 10.51 -4.31 2.15
CA ARG A 65 9.48 -3.27 2.33
C ARG A 65 9.70 -2.56 3.68
N LEU A 66 9.78 -1.23 3.66
CA LEU A 66 10.04 -0.42 4.85
C LEU A 66 8.77 0.31 5.31
N ALA A 67 8.50 0.32 6.61
CA ALA A 67 7.47 1.17 7.20
C ALA A 67 7.75 2.65 6.92
N HIS A 68 6.73 3.51 7.01
CA HIS A 68 6.85 4.96 6.78
C HIS A 68 7.36 5.35 5.39
N THR A 69 7.32 4.44 4.42
CA THR A 69 7.71 4.74 3.04
C THR A 69 6.52 4.57 2.10
N LEU A 70 6.38 5.47 1.13
CA LEU A 70 5.39 5.35 0.05
C LEU A 70 6.11 5.40 -1.29
N SER A 71 5.79 4.44 -2.16
CA SER A 71 6.45 4.34 -3.46
C SER A 71 6.04 5.50 -4.37
N PHE A 72 7.01 6.06 -5.09
CA PHE A 72 6.86 7.11 -6.08
C PHE A 72 7.47 6.65 -7.41
N ASN A 73 6.73 5.75 -8.05
CA ASN A 73 7.21 4.92 -9.16
C ASN A 73 7.68 5.71 -10.38
N ASP A 74 7.11 6.90 -10.62
CA ASP A 74 7.47 7.74 -11.76
C ASP A 74 8.96 8.15 -11.77
N TYR A 75 9.62 8.09 -10.60
CA TYR A 75 11.03 8.50 -10.43
C TYR A 75 11.91 7.41 -9.80
N ASN A 76 11.38 6.19 -9.64
CA ASN A 76 11.99 5.12 -8.85
C ASN A 76 12.46 5.56 -7.44
N LEU A 77 11.63 6.36 -6.78
CA LEU A 77 11.88 6.86 -5.43
C LEU A 77 10.82 6.35 -4.46
N ALA A 78 11.09 6.44 -3.17
CA ALA A 78 10.07 6.36 -2.13
C ALA A 78 10.14 7.57 -1.19
N SER A 79 9.00 8.21 -0.93
CA SER A 79 8.92 9.26 0.08
C SER A 79 9.00 8.63 1.47
N ILE A 80 9.66 9.31 2.41
CA ILE A 80 9.82 8.85 3.80
C ILE A 80 9.06 9.79 4.74
N CYS A 81 8.18 9.23 5.58
CA CYS A 81 7.41 9.99 6.55
C CYS A 81 8.15 10.06 7.90
N VAL A 82 8.98 11.10 8.07
CA VAL A 82 9.77 11.31 9.30
C VAL A 82 9.03 12.07 10.41
N ASN A 83 7.85 12.62 10.12
CA ASN A 83 7.08 13.43 11.06
C ASN A 83 6.12 12.57 11.90
N VAL A 84 6.69 11.69 12.73
CA VAL A 84 5.92 10.80 13.61
C VAL A 84 5.41 11.53 14.87
N THR A 85 5.93 12.72 15.17
CA THR A 85 5.52 13.56 16.31
C THR A 85 4.55 14.66 15.88
N ASP A 86 3.51 14.90 16.69
CA ASP A 86 2.38 15.82 16.42
C ASP A 86 2.76 17.28 16.12
N SER A 87 4.00 17.69 16.35
CA SER A 87 4.50 19.00 15.92
C SER A 87 6.00 18.97 15.60
N VAL A 88 6.39 19.71 14.57
CA VAL A 88 7.79 19.96 14.22
C VAL A 88 7.95 21.48 14.06
N SER A 89 8.85 22.06 14.85
CA SER A 89 9.27 23.45 14.66
C SER A 89 10.43 23.47 13.66
N VAL A 90 10.25 24.16 12.53
CA VAL A 90 11.30 24.32 11.52
C VAL A 90 11.76 25.77 11.57
N ASN A 91 13.04 25.98 11.86
CA ASN A 91 13.62 27.32 11.78
C ASN A 91 14.01 27.64 10.34
N TYR A 92 13.09 28.26 9.60
CA TYR A 92 13.29 28.62 8.20
C TYR A 92 14.39 29.68 7.97
N GLU A 93 14.76 30.43 9.02
CA GLU A 93 15.85 31.43 8.96
C GLU A 93 17.23 30.78 8.91
N VAL A 94 17.35 29.49 9.26
CA VAL A 94 18.60 28.75 9.21
C VAL A 94 18.42 27.45 8.41
N PRO A 95 18.35 27.54 7.06
CA PRO A 95 18.12 26.38 6.21
C PRO A 95 19.13 25.25 6.43
N THR A 96 20.40 25.57 6.69
CA THR A 96 21.44 24.55 6.94
C THR A 96 21.07 23.60 8.08
N LEU A 97 20.59 24.13 9.20
CA LEU A 97 20.12 23.33 10.34
C LEU A 97 18.83 22.58 10.02
N ALA A 98 17.89 23.18 9.28
CA ALA A 98 16.66 22.51 8.88
C ALA A 98 16.94 21.27 8.00
N PHE A 99 17.94 21.34 7.13
CA PHE A 99 18.38 20.21 6.30
C PHE A 99 19.10 19.14 7.11
N GLU A 100 20.02 19.51 7.98
CA GLU A 100 20.71 18.58 8.89
C GLU A 100 19.72 17.81 9.76
N ASP A 101 18.82 18.54 10.42
CA ASP A 101 17.86 17.98 11.37
C ASP A 101 16.87 17.05 10.66
N SER A 102 16.45 17.41 9.44
CA SER A 102 15.63 16.54 8.60
C SER A 102 16.39 15.29 8.17
N LEU A 103 17.59 15.43 7.62
CA LEU A 103 18.41 14.31 7.15
C LEU A 103 18.66 13.30 8.28
N LYS A 104 19.00 13.81 9.47
CA LYS A 104 19.19 12.98 10.66
C LYS A 104 17.94 12.16 10.99
N LYS A 105 16.75 12.76 10.97
CA LYS A 105 15.48 12.03 11.20
C LYS A 105 15.22 10.95 10.15
N HIS A 106 15.54 11.22 8.87
CA HIS A 106 15.41 10.23 7.79
C HIS A 106 16.34 9.04 8.03
N ILE A 107 17.60 9.30 8.35
CA ILE A 107 18.60 8.25 8.63
C ILE A 107 18.23 7.45 9.88
N GLU A 108 17.82 8.10 10.97
CA GLU A 108 17.40 7.43 12.21
C GLU A 108 16.19 6.51 11.98
N LEU A 109 15.21 6.96 11.20
CA LEU A 109 14.03 6.17 10.85
C LEU A 109 14.40 4.95 10.00
N LEU A 110 15.17 5.16 8.93
CA LEU A 110 15.62 4.07 8.07
C LEU A 110 16.51 3.08 8.82
N THR A 111 17.34 3.56 9.74
CA THR A 111 18.16 2.71 10.61
C THR A 111 17.27 1.75 11.38
N LYS A 112 16.24 2.25 12.08
CA LYS A 112 15.29 1.39 12.79
C LYS A 112 14.62 0.38 11.86
N CYS A 113 14.12 0.83 10.71
CA CYS A 113 13.42 -0.05 9.76
C CYS A 113 14.32 -1.15 9.15
N LEU A 114 15.60 -0.85 8.90
CA LEU A 114 16.54 -1.79 8.27
C LEU A 114 17.24 -2.71 9.26
N THR A 115 17.45 -2.27 10.51
CA THR A 115 18.17 -3.08 11.52
C THR A 115 17.25 -3.81 12.50
N ASP A 116 15.97 -3.44 12.59
CA ASP A 116 14.97 -4.12 13.41
C ASP A 116 13.78 -4.59 12.56
N PRO A 117 13.85 -5.79 11.96
CA PRO A 117 12.78 -6.33 11.14
C PRO A 117 11.46 -6.54 11.90
N VAL A 118 11.52 -6.76 13.21
CA VAL A 118 10.33 -7.00 14.05
C VAL A 118 9.55 -5.71 14.22
N GLU A 119 10.22 -4.62 14.61
CA GLU A 119 9.57 -3.31 14.73
C GLU A 119 9.13 -2.78 13.36
N ASN A 120 9.94 -2.97 12.30
CA ASN A 120 9.56 -2.61 10.94
C ASN A 120 8.25 -3.30 10.51
N LYS A 121 8.13 -4.61 10.76
CA LYS A 121 6.91 -5.38 10.44
C LYS A 121 5.70 -4.86 11.19
N LYS A 122 5.85 -4.55 12.48
CA LYS A 122 4.78 -4.00 13.31
C LYS A 122 4.30 -2.63 12.81
N GLU A 123 5.20 -1.74 12.44
CA GLU A 123 4.85 -0.42 11.90
C GLU A 123 4.25 -0.53 10.50
N LEU A 124 4.73 -1.45 9.65
CA LEU A 124 4.08 -1.78 8.37
C LEU A 124 2.63 -2.22 8.54
N LEU A 125 2.34 -3.03 9.57
CA LEU A 125 0.97 -3.43 9.88
C LEU A 125 0.12 -2.25 10.33
N ARG A 126 0.68 -1.34 11.14
CA ARG A 126 -0.01 -0.13 11.57
C ARG A 126 -0.36 0.79 10.39
N GLU A 127 0.51 0.85 9.40
CA GLU A 127 0.36 1.70 8.21
C GLU A 127 -0.12 0.94 6.96
N PHE A 128 -0.65 -0.28 7.16
CA PHE A 128 -0.97 -1.19 6.07
C PHE A 128 -1.87 -0.54 5.01
N LEU A 129 -2.98 0.08 5.44
CA LEU A 129 -3.93 0.69 4.52
C LEU A 129 -3.32 1.85 3.73
N ALA A 130 -2.48 2.68 4.36
CA ALA A 130 -1.81 3.78 3.68
C ALA A 130 -0.87 3.25 2.58
N SER A 131 -0.09 2.22 2.91
CA SER A 131 0.77 1.51 1.95
C SER A 131 -0.06 0.88 0.82
N TRP A 132 -1.15 0.20 1.16
CA TRP A 132 -2.03 -0.44 0.18
C TRP A 132 -2.66 0.57 -0.78
N TYR A 133 -3.12 1.71 -0.27
CA TYR A 133 -3.69 2.78 -1.10
C TYR A 133 -2.65 3.40 -2.03
N SER A 134 -1.37 3.46 -1.63
CA SER A 134 -0.29 3.98 -2.48
C SER A 134 -0.03 3.13 -3.73
N LEU A 135 -0.30 1.82 -3.66
CA LEU A 135 -0.22 0.94 -4.83
C LEU A 135 -1.30 1.29 -5.87
N ASN A 136 -2.39 1.92 -5.46
CA ASN A 136 -3.57 2.00 -6.28
C ASN A 136 -3.81 3.39 -6.87
N ASN A 137 -3.37 3.60 -8.11
CA ASN A 137 -3.81 4.74 -8.93
C ASN A 137 -5.27 4.62 -9.40
N THR A 138 -5.94 3.49 -9.18
CA THR A 138 -7.32 3.30 -9.63
C THR A 138 -8.32 3.81 -8.60
N LYS A 139 -9.16 4.75 -9.05
CA LYS A 139 -10.39 5.20 -8.38
C LYS A 139 -11.42 4.06 -8.31
N PHE A 140 -11.17 3.04 -7.50
CA PHE A 140 -12.28 2.19 -7.09
C PHE A 140 -13.11 2.97 -6.08
N ASN A 141 -14.41 3.04 -6.34
CA ASN A 141 -15.36 3.55 -5.37
C ASN A 141 -15.39 2.62 -4.16
N ASP A 142 -15.75 3.17 -3.00
CA ASP A 142 -15.81 2.42 -1.74
C ASP A 142 -16.55 1.09 -1.88
N VAL A 143 -16.02 0.05 -1.24
CA VAL A 143 -16.66 -1.26 -1.14
C VAL A 143 -17.44 -1.32 0.18
N LEU A 144 -18.76 -1.42 0.09
CA LEU A 144 -19.63 -1.61 1.25
C LEU A 144 -19.89 -3.10 1.43
N CYS A 145 -19.27 -3.67 2.46
CA CYS A 145 -19.24 -5.10 2.71
C CYS A 145 -20.05 -5.43 3.99
N LEU A 146 -21.14 -6.20 3.84
CA LEU A 146 -21.94 -6.71 4.95
C LEU A 146 -21.40 -8.05 5.48
N VAL A 147 -20.10 -8.11 5.73
CA VAL A 147 -19.47 -9.29 6.31
C VAL A 147 -19.00 -8.95 7.71
N ASP A 148 -19.42 -9.77 8.67
CA ASP A 148 -19.11 -9.67 10.09
C ASP A 148 -17.97 -10.62 10.51
N SER A 149 -17.80 -11.75 9.80
CA SER A 149 -16.74 -12.72 10.07
C SER A 149 -15.50 -12.57 9.17
N PRO A 150 -14.28 -12.62 9.73
CA PRO A 150 -13.04 -12.65 8.94
C PRO A 150 -12.77 -13.99 8.25
N GLU A 151 -13.58 -15.01 8.52
CA GLU A 151 -13.38 -16.34 7.96
C GLU A 151 -13.71 -16.39 6.46
N PHE A 152 -13.17 -17.42 5.80
CA PHE A 152 -13.46 -17.64 4.40
C PHE A 152 -14.97 -17.80 4.16
N CYS A 153 -15.50 -17.02 3.24
CA CYS A 153 -16.88 -17.16 2.78
C CYS A 153 -17.03 -16.67 1.35
N LYS A 154 -17.98 -17.24 0.60
CA LYS A 154 -18.36 -16.77 -0.73
C LYS A 154 -19.30 -15.57 -0.64
N LEU A 155 -19.13 -14.66 -1.57
CA LEU A 155 -19.81 -13.36 -1.63
C LEU A 155 -20.49 -13.17 -2.98
N LYS A 156 -21.59 -12.40 -2.94
CA LYS A 156 -22.18 -11.76 -4.11
C LYS A 156 -21.68 -10.32 -4.16
N VAL A 157 -21.12 -9.93 -5.31
CA VAL A 157 -20.54 -8.60 -5.51
C VAL A 157 -21.30 -7.86 -6.59
N TYR A 158 -21.86 -6.69 -6.26
CA TYR A 158 -22.65 -5.88 -7.17
C TYR A 158 -21.89 -4.63 -7.56
N ALA A 159 -21.73 -4.46 -8.88
CA ALA A 159 -21.03 -3.32 -9.44
C ALA A 159 -21.77 -1.98 -9.17
N PRO A 160 -21.04 -0.85 -9.18
CA PRO A 160 -21.61 0.49 -9.18
C PRO A 160 -22.60 0.71 -10.33
N GLU A 161 -23.65 1.49 -10.10
CA GLU A 161 -24.64 1.90 -11.12
C GLU A 161 -24.86 3.41 -11.22
N GLY A 162 -24.11 4.19 -10.43
CA GLY A 162 -24.16 5.64 -10.46
C GLY A 162 -22.81 6.27 -10.15
N LYS A 163 -22.77 7.60 -10.24
CA LYS A 163 -21.56 8.39 -9.98
C LYS A 163 -21.45 8.91 -8.54
N TYR A 164 -22.54 8.88 -7.78
CA TYR A 164 -22.63 9.53 -6.46
C TYR A 164 -23.36 8.66 -5.45
N GLY A 165 -23.03 8.87 -4.17
CA GLY A 165 -23.65 8.20 -3.03
C GLY A 165 -23.46 6.68 -3.05
N LEU A 166 -24.39 5.93 -2.46
CA LEU A 166 -24.32 4.46 -2.42
C LEU A 166 -24.34 3.82 -3.83
N LYS A 167 -24.83 4.53 -4.84
CA LYS A 167 -24.86 4.05 -6.23
C LYS A 167 -23.47 4.03 -6.87
N SER A 168 -22.54 4.85 -6.40
CA SER A 168 -21.13 4.73 -6.80
C SER A 168 -20.41 3.57 -6.12
N SER A 169 -20.85 3.12 -4.94
CA SER A 169 -20.17 2.05 -4.22
C SER A 169 -20.38 0.66 -4.85
N VAL A 170 -19.38 -0.21 -4.66
CA VAL A 170 -19.51 -1.66 -4.84
C VAL A 170 -20.22 -2.20 -3.61
N LEU A 171 -21.25 -3.03 -3.81
CA LEU A 171 -21.99 -3.64 -2.69
C LEU A 171 -21.64 -5.12 -2.58
N VAL A 172 -21.38 -5.59 -1.37
CA VAL A 172 -20.94 -6.96 -1.11
C VAL A 172 -21.68 -7.54 0.08
N HIS A 173 -22.14 -8.79 -0.04
CA HIS A 173 -22.68 -9.56 1.07
C HIS A 173 -22.42 -11.07 0.90
N PRO A 174 -22.42 -11.87 1.98
CA PRO A 174 -22.30 -13.32 1.88
C PRO A 174 -23.39 -13.94 1.01
N GLU A 175 -23.04 -14.99 0.25
CA GLU A 175 -23.94 -15.66 -0.70
C GLU A 175 -25.26 -16.11 -0.05
N ASN A 176 -25.16 -16.59 1.20
CA ASN A 176 -26.23 -17.14 2.02
C ASN A 176 -26.79 -16.13 3.05
N TYR A 177 -26.49 -14.84 2.90
CA TYR A 177 -26.95 -13.82 3.84
C TYR A 177 -28.42 -13.47 3.61
N ASP A 178 -29.23 -13.53 4.67
CA ASP A 178 -30.63 -13.09 4.64
C ASP A 178 -30.74 -11.56 4.71
N LEU A 179 -30.58 -10.93 3.56
CA LEU A 179 -30.75 -9.48 3.41
C LEU A 179 -32.18 -9.01 3.74
N ALA A 180 -33.19 -9.86 3.59
CA ALA A 180 -34.57 -9.43 3.72
C ALA A 180 -34.93 -9.13 5.17
N THR A 181 -34.42 -9.93 6.10
CA THR A 181 -34.70 -9.78 7.52
C THR A 181 -33.64 -8.96 8.25
N LYS A 182 -32.35 -9.13 7.90
CA LYS A 182 -31.24 -8.51 8.64
C LYS A 182 -30.91 -7.10 8.17
N GLU A 183 -30.95 -6.85 6.86
CA GLU A 183 -30.46 -5.61 6.25
C GLU A 183 -31.38 -5.09 5.13
N PRO A 184 -32.65 -4.74 5.46
CA PRO A 184 -33.67 -4.43 4.47
C PRO A 184 -33.32 -3.20 3.60
N PHE A 185 -32.59 -2.23 4.15
CA PHE A 185 -32.10 -1.09 3.37
C PHE A 185 -31.08 -1.52 2.31
N PHE A 186 -30.14 -2.39 2.67
CA PHE A 186 -29.14 -2.91 1.73
C PHE A 186 -29.79 -3.76 0.64
N LYS A 187 -30.81 -4.56 0.99
CA LYS A 187 -31.64 -5.29 0.01
C LYS A 187 -32.20 -4.38 -1.09
N ILE A 188 -32.74 -3.22 -0.71
CA ILE A 188 -33.27 -2.25 -1.68
C ILE A 188 -32.16 -1.77 -2.62
N GLN A 189 -30.99 -1.45 -2.08
CA GLN A 189 -29.85 -1.00 -2.88
C GLN A 189 -29.31 -2.07 -3.83
N VAL A 190 -29.33 -3.34 -3.41
CA VAL A 190 -28.96 -4.50 -4.23
C VAL A 190 -30.00 -4.76 -5.32
N ALA A 191 -31.30 -4.70 -4.99
CA ALA A 191 -32.39 -4.92 -5.95
C ALA A 191 -32.42 -3.87 -7.08
N GLN A 192 -31.87 -2.67 -6.82
CA GLN A 192 -31.71 -1.64 -7.85
C GLN A 192 -30.60 -1.96 -8.85
N ARG A 193 -29.72 -2.94 -8.57
CA ARG A 193 -28.61 -3.33 -9.44
C ARG A 193 -29.14 -4.22 -10.57
N LYS A 194 -29.03 -3.75 -11.81
CA LYS A 194 -29.49 -4.42 -13.04
C LYS A 194 -28.60 -5.58 -13.46
N LYS A 195 -27.31 -5.55 -13.09
CA LYS A 195 -26.36 -6.60 -13.45
C LYS A 195 -26.42 -7.75 -12.46
N SER A 196 -26.32 -8.98 -12.96
CA SER A 196 -26.07 -10.15 -12.14
C SER A 196 -24.81 -9.94 -11.29
N PRO A 197 -24.78 -10.39 -10.04
CA PRO A 197 -23.61 -10.23 -9.20
C PRO A 197 -22.39 -10.95 -9.80
N ASP A 198 -21.25 -10.27 -9.68
CA ASP A 198 -19.94 -10.88 -9.78
C ASP A 198 -19.71 -11.81 -8.57
N LEU A 199 -18.72 -12.68 -8.70
CA LEU A 199 -18.35 -13.63 -7.66
C LEU A 199 -17.22 -13.04 -6.80
N GLY A 200 -17.33 -13.16 -5.48
CA GLY A 200 -16.22 -12.83 -4.60
C GLY A 200 -16.08 -13.74 -3.40
N CYS A 201 -15.01 -13.58 -2.63
CA CYS A 201 -14.81 -14.27 -1.35
C CYS A 201 -14.12 -13.38 -0.33
N ILE A 202 -14.34 -13.65 0.96
CA ILE A 202 -13.40 -13.26 2.00
C ILE A 202 -12.29 -14.30 2.06
N LEU A 203 -11.05 -13.85 2.22
CA LEU A 203 -9.91 -14.72 2.47
C LEU A 203 -9.07 -14.13 3.62
N PRO A 204 -8.95 -14.83 4.76
CA PRO A 204 -8.10 -14.36 5.86
C PRO A 204 -6.63 -14.39 5.41
N LEU A 205 -5.89 -13.33 5.73
CA LEU A 205 -4.44 -13.30 5.58
C LEU A 205 -3.80 -13.61 6.93
N PRO A 206 -3.10 -14.76 7.05
CA PRO A 206 -2.52 -15.16 8.33
C PRO A 206 -1.29 -14.33 8.69
N ASP A 207 -0.55 -13.84 7.70
CA ASP A 207 0.62 -13.01 7.91
C ASP A 207 0.87 -12.09 6.70
N LEU A 208 1.56 -10.98 6.94
CA LEU A 208 2.17 -10.16 5.92
C LEU A 208 3.64 -10.55 5.79
N SER A 209 3.95 -11.34 4.76
CA SER A 209 5.34 -11.57 4.37
C SER A 209 5.98 -10.28 3.84
N SER A 210 5.21 -9.50 3.06
CA SER A 210 5.55 -8.12 2.65
C SER A 210 4.35 -7.45 1.96
N ILE A 211 4.20 -6.13 2.06
CA ILE A 211 3.36 -5.35 1.13
C ILE A 211 4.23 -5.10 -0.11
N PRO A 212 3.75 -5.31 -1.35
CA PRO A 212 4.57 -5.07 -2.51
C PRO A 212 4.93 -3.58 -2.62
N TRP A 213 6.07 -3.26 -3.23
CA TRP A 213 6.43 -1.89 -3.56
C TRP A 213 5.59 -1.37 -4.73
N ASN A 214 5.33 -2.23 -5.73
CA ASN A 214 4.71 -1.83 -6.98
C ASN A 214 3.51 -2.72 -7.34
N VAL A 215 2.61 -2.17 -8.17
CA VAL A 215 1.45 -2.90 -8.73
C VAL A 215 1.87 -4.11 -9.56
N SER A 216 3.05 -4.05 -10.19
CA SER A 216 3.62 -5.16 -10.97
C SER A 216 3.83 -6.42 -10.14
N ASP A 217 4.01 -6.26 -8.83
CA ASP A 217 4.39 -7.35 -7.93
C ASP A 217 3.15 -7.99 -7.29
N LEU A 218 1.97 -7.36 -7.41
CA LEU A 218 0.70 -7.88 -6.88
C LEU A 218 0.36 -9.30 -7.34
N PRO A 219 0.61 -9.73 -8.60
CA PRO A 219 0.35 -11.11 -9.00
C PRO A 219 1.20 -12.13 -8.23
N ILE A 220 2.49 -11.86 -8.05
CA ILE A 220 3.40 -12.74 -7.29
C ILE A 220 2.98 -12.75 -5.82
N TRP A 221 2.80 -11.55 -5.25
CA TRP A 221 2.31 -11.36 -3.90
C TRP A 221 1.02 -12.16 -3.64
N PHE A 222 0.04 -12.07 -4.54
CA PHE A 222 -1.21 -12.80 -4.41
C PHE A 222 -0.99 -14.32 -4.32
N LEU A 223 -0.17 -14.88 -5.21
CA LEU A 223 0.10 -16.32 -5.24
C LEU A 223 0.82 -16.80 -3.98
N GLU A 224 1.81 -16.04 -3.50
CA GLU A 224 2.51 -16.34 -2.25
C GLU A 224 1.56 -16.37 -1.06
N HIS A 225 0.60 -15.45 -0.98
CA HIS A 225 -0.35 -15.40 0.13
C HIS A 225 -1.37 -16.54 0.10
N ILE A 226 -1.72 -17.08 -1.08
CA ILE A 226 -2.51 -18.32 -1.17
C ILE A 226 -1.75 -19.50 -0.57
N GLU A 227 -0.43 -19.53 -0.68
CA GLU A 227 0.39 -20.60 -0.11
C GLU A 227 0.50 -20.52 1.41
N LEU A 228 0.34 -19.33 2.01
CA LEU A 228 0.40 -19.11 3.45
C LEU A 228 -0.90 -19.47 4.19
N LEU A 229 -2.01 -19.66 3.48
CA LEU A 229 -3.29 -20.04 4.07
C LEU A 229 -3.18 -21.36 4.84
N ASP A 230 -3.94 -21.49 5.92
CA ASP A 230 -4.09 -22.77 6.61
C ASP A 230 -4.68 -23.83 5.67
N SER A 231 -4.34 -25.10 5.91
CA SER A 231 -4.68 -26.21 5.02
C SER A 231 -6.17 -26.32 4.72
N ASP A 232 -7.04 -26.06 5.71
CA ASP A 232 -8.48 -26.21 5.57
C ASP A 232 -9.07 -25.06 4.76
N THR A 233 -8.72 -23.82 5.08
CA THR A 233 -9.11 -22.63 4.30
C THR A 233 -8.61 -22.74 2.86
N LYS A 234 -7.35 -23.13 2.67
CA LYS A 234 -6.74 -23.30 1.34
C LYS A 234 -7.49 -24.35 0.54
N HIS A 235 -7.70 -25.53 1.12
CA HIS A 235 -8.45 -26.60 0.46
C HIS A 235 -9.85 -26.15 0.07
N HIS A 236 -10.56 -25.48 0.99
CA HIS A 236 -11.91 -25.02 0.75
C HIS A 236 -11.98 -23.93 -0.33
N PHE A 237 -11.07 -22.96 -0.31
CA PHE A 237 -10.94 -21.92 -1.34
C PHE A 237 -10.66 -22.53 -2.73
N LEU A 238 -9.69 -23.44 -2.83
CA LEU A 238 -9.26 -24.03 -4.10
C LEU A 238 -10.33 -24.94 -4.73
N THR A 239 -11.12 -25.62 -3.90
CA THR A 239 -12.13 -26.58 -4.37
C THR A 239 -13.50 -25.94 -4.60
N THR A 240 -13.88 -24.93 -3.81
CA THR A 240 -15.25 -24.37 -3.85
C THR A 240 -15.36 -23.00 -4.50
N PHE A 241 -14.27 -22.23 -4.60
CA PHE A 241 -14.28 -20.89 -5.18
C PHE A 241 -13.46 -20.80 -6.47
N ALA A 242 -12.19 -21.20 -6.41
CA ALA A 242 -11.25 -20.97 -7.52
C ALA A 242 -11.61 -21.68 -8.83
N GLN A 243 -12.33 -22.81 -8.76
CA GLN A 243 -12.79 -23.58 -9.93
C GLN A 243 -14.01 -22.96 -10.62
N ILE A 244 -14.71 -22.03 -9.98
CA ILE A 244 -15.91 -21.43 -10.57
C ILE A 244 -15.52 -20.60 -11.79
N ARG A 245 -16.25 -20.77 -12.90
CA ARG A 245 -16.03 -20.01 -14.13
C ARG A 245 -16.79 -18.69 -14.09
N LYS A 246 -16.08 -17.57 -13.97
CA LYS A 246 -16.63 -16.20 -14.01
C LYS A 246 -15.67 -15.25 -14.71
N ASN A 247 -16.22 -14.19 -15.30
CA ASN A 247 -15.37 -13.19 -15.97
C ASN A 247 -14.65 -12.28 -14.97
N ILE A 248 -15.28 -12.01 -13.83
CA ILE A 248 -14.79 -11.12 -12.78
C ILE A 248 -14.82 -11.89 -11.46
N PHE A 249 -13.73 -11.76 -10.71
CA PHE A 249 -13.60 -12.26 -9.34
C PHE A 249 -13.18 -11.12 -8.43
N TRP A 250 -13.68 -11.14 -7.21
CA TRP A 250 -13.26 -10.25 -6.14
C TRP A 250 -12.73 -11.07 -4.98
N ILE A 251 -11.54 -10.74 -4.49
CA ILE A 251 -11.02 -11.34 -3.27
C ILE A 251 -10.84 -10.21 -2.29
N ILE A 252 -11.58 -10.28 -1.18
CA ILE A 252 -11.46 -9.33 -0.09
C ILE A 252 -10.66 -10.03 0.99
N PHE A 253 -9.52 -9.46 1.30
CA PHE A 253 -8.66 -9.92 2.35
C PHE A 253 -8.94 -9.21 3.66
N ASN A 254 -8.60 -9.87 4.75
CA ASN A 254 -8.52 -9.24 6.05
C ASN A 254 -7.24 -9.66 6.77
N ILE A 255 -6.67 -8.71 7.51
CA ILE A 255 -5.44 -8.93 8.29
C ILE A 255 -5.53 -8.23 9.63
N ASP A 256 -4.99 -8.87 10.66
CA ASP A 256 -4.87 -8.28 11.98
C ASP A 256 -3.73 -7.26 12.01
N THR A 257 -4.01 -6.13 12.65
CA THR A 257 -3.11 -4.98 12.79
C THR A 257 -3.14 -4.53 14.25
N PRO A 258 -2.15 -3.75 14.72
CA PRO A 258 -2.17 -3.23 16.09
C PRO A 258 -3.44 -2.42 16.45
N SER A 259 -4.11 -1.84 15.46
CA SER A 259 -5.31 -1.02 15.62
C SER A 259 -6.63 -1.76 15.37
N GLY A 260 -6.60 -3.09 15.19
CA GLY A 260 -7.78 -3.90 14.87
C GLY A 260 -7.56 -4.69 13.59
N LYS A 261 -8.57 -4.73 12.71
CA LYS A 261 -8.50 -5.52 11.46
C LYS A 261 -8.58 -4.59 10.25
N SER A 262 -7.61 -4.73 9.35
CA SER A 262 -7.62 -4.03 8.06
C SER A 262 -8.25 -4.91 7.00
N TRP A 263 -9.10 -4.31 6.16
CA TRP A 263 -9.79 -4.97 5.06
C TRP A 263 -9.44 -4.30 3.74
N PHE A 264 -9.18 -5.10 2.73
CA PHE A 264 -8.78 -4.62 1.41
C PHE A 264 -9.12 -5.66 0.36
N GLY A 265 -9.04 -5.34 -0.93
CA GLY A 265 -9.41 -6.32 -1.94
C GLY A 265 -8.75 -6.14 -3.30
N LEU A 266 -8.76 -7.24 -4.03
CA LEU A 266 -8.29 -7.34 -5.40
C LEU A 266 -9.45 -7.72 -6.32
N LYS A 267 -9.54 -7.03 -7.44
CA LYS A 267 -10.48 -7.34 -8.52
C LYS A 267 -9.71 -7.98 -9.68
N PHE A 268 -10.06 -9.21 -10.01
CA PHE A 268 -9.55 -9.91 -11.19
C PHE A 268 -10.58 -9.83 -12.30
N GLN A 269 -10.15 -9.48 -13.52
CA GLN A 269 -11.03 -9.40 -14.68
C GLN A 269 -10.36 -10.03 -15.89
N HIS A 270 -10.96 -11.11 -16.41
CA HIS A 270 -10.49 -11.75 -17.63
C HIS A 270 -10.79 -10.89 -18.86
N LYS A 271 -9.90 -11.00 -19.86
CA LYS A 271 -10.17 -10.49 -21.22
C LYS A 271 -11.39 -11.21 -21.82
N LYS A 272 -12.19 -10.50 -22.63
CA LYS A 272 -13.47 -10.99 -23.17
C LYS A 272 -13.38 -12.36 -23.83
N ASN A 273 -12.29 -12.62 -24.57
CA ASN A 273 -12.10 -13.80 -25.42
C ASN A 273 -11.43 -15.00 -24.73
N LYS A 274 -11.17 -14.96 -23.41
CA LYS A 274 -10.53 -16.07 -22.72
C LYS A 274 -11.48 -17.26 -22.60
N VAL A 275 -11.03 -18.45 -23.03
CA VAL A 275 -11.83 -19.69 -23.04
C VAL A 275 -12.02 -20.25 -21.62
N ASN A 276 -10.94 -20.33 -20.83
CA ASN A 276 -11.02 -20.77 -19.44
C ASN A 276 -10.99 -19.55 -18.49
N LYS A 277 -12.13 -19.28 -17.84
CA LYS A 277 -12.34 -18.12 -16.97
C LYS A 277 -12.42 -18.52 -15.49
N THR A 278 -11.52 -19.38 -15.04
CA THR A 278 -11.31 -19.66 -13.60
C THR A 278 -10.42 -18.60 -12.96
N LEU A 279 -10.32 -18.60 -11.64
CA LEU A 279 -9.43 -17.68 -10.93
C LEU A 279 -7.97 -17.93 -11.35
N PRO A 280 -7.17 -16.88 -11.65
CA PRO A 280 -5.78 -17.05 -12.08
C PRO A 280 -4.89 -17.40 -10.88
N LEU A 281 -4.59 -18.69 -10.70
CA LEU A 281 -3.71 -19.21 -9.64
C LEU A 281 -2.31 -19.60 -10.15
N ARG A 282 -1.95 -19.11 -11.35
CA ARG A 282 -0.64 -19.29 -11.99
C ARG A 282 -0.36 -18.05 -12.85
N LEU A 283 0.91 -17.65 -12.95
CA LEU A 283 1.37 -16.58 -13.82
C LEU A 283 1.29 -16.98 -15.30
#